data_AF-A0A2B9DRY3-F1
#
_entry.id   AF-A0A2B9DRY3-F1
#
_cell.length_a   1.000
_cell.length_b   1.000
_cell.length_c   1.000
_cell.angle_alpha   90.00
_cell.angle_beta   90.00
_cell.angle_gamma   90.00
#
_symmetry.space_group_name_H-M   'P 1'
#
loop_
_entity.id
_entity.type
_entity.pdbx_description
1 polymer ?
#
loop_
_entity_poly.entity_id
_entity_poly.type
_entity_poly.pdbx_seq_one_letter_code
_entity_poly.pdbx_strand_id
1 'polypeptide(L)'
;MAQENGYEIKKYLQKNMDNYAVDSLIFTKALSVLNTYMNRVDWPYCMEEMIKTTLPILGDSIVNLWFVGEGIENLMIEQSEGDFDQYKIDAMAFYKTIKPIMEQYYGARYRPLKLSSIVNMEKNHIKFIRNDGQTFDIEVEKEDVNYMIDILMKISGGEGN
;
A
#
# COMPACT_ATOMS: atom_id res chain seq x y z
N MET A 1 -6.89 -1.96 29.69
CA MET A 1 -7.51 -1.42 28.46
C MET A 1 -6.82 -1.87 27.17
N ALA A 2 -5.57 -2.38 27.18
CA ALA A 2 -4.94 -2.94 25.96
C ALA A 2 -5.40 -4.36 25.59
N GLN A 3 -5.89 -5.14 26.56
CA GLN A 3 -6.28 -6.55 26.38
C GLN A 3 -7.57 -6.74 25.54
N GLU A 4 -8.51 -5.80 25.58
CA GLU A 4 -9.76 -5.86 24.77
C GLU A 4 -9.46 -5.66 23.28
N ASN A 5 -8.61 -4.68 22.94
CA ASN A 5 -8.32 -4.34 21.55
C ASN A 5 -7.61 -5.48 20.79
N GLY A 6 -6.74 -6.25 21.46
CA GLY A 6 -6.05 -7.39 20.82
C GLY A 6 -6.98 -8.57 20.49
N TYR A 7 -7.93 -8.87 21.38
CA TYR A 7 -8.91 -9.95 21.18
C TYR A 7 -9.91 -9.62 20.06
N GLU A 8 -10.22 -8.32 19.89
CA GLU A 8 -11.06 -7.85 18.79
C GLU A 8 -10.37 -7.98 17.43
N ILE A 9 -9.09 -7.58 17.32
CA ILE A 9 -8.34 -7.68 16.05
C ILE A 9 -8.21 -9.12 15.56
N LYS A 10 -8.00 -10.10 16.47
CA LYS A 10 -7.94 -11.52 16.09
C LYS A 10 -9.24 -12.00 15.43
N LYS A 11 -10.41 -11.53 15.88
CA LYS A 11 -11.69 -11.86 15.24
C LYS A 11 -11.78 -11.35 13.81
N TYR A 12 -11.22 -10.18 13.53
CA TYR A 12 -11.17 -9.63 12.17
C TYR A 12 -10.19 -10.39 11.26
N LEU A 13 -9.16 -11.03 11.83
CA LEU A 13 -8.13 -11.74 11.07
C LEU A 13 -8.34 -13.26 11.00
N GLN A 14 -9.27 -13.83 11.77
CA GLN A 14 -9.40 -15.28 11.95
C GLN A 14 -9.44 -16.03 10.61
N LYS A 15 -10.27 -15.59 9.67
CA LYS A 15 -10.39 -16.26 8.36
C LYS A 15 -9.12 -16.13 7.51
N ASN A 16 -8.40 -15.02 7.62
CA ASN A 16 -7.11 -14.85 6.97
C ASN A 16 -6.04 -15.76 7.59
N MET A 17 -6.05 -15.90 8.92
CA MET A 17 -5.20 -16.86 9.64
C MET A 17 -5.54 -18.31 9.27
N ASP A 18 -6.82 -18.66 9.15
CA ASP A 18 -7.26 -20.00 8.74
C ASP A 18 -6.74 -20.35 7.34
N ASN A 19 -6.88 -19.42 6.38
CA ASN A 19 -6.34 -19.58 5.04
C ASN A 19 -4.81 -19.69 5.05
N TYR A 20 -4.13 -18.89 5.87
CA TYR A 20 -2.67 -18.93 6.00
C TYR A 20 -2.18 -20.27 6.58
N ALA A 21 -2.90 -20.83 7.56
CA ALA A 21 -2.58 -22.13 8.14
C ALA A 21 -2.70 -23.28 7.12
N VAL A 22 -3.57 -23.13 6.12
CA VAL A 22 -3.68 -24.08 4.99
C VAL A 22 -2.59 -23.82 3.93
N ASP A 23 -2.24 -22.55 3.70
CA ASP A 23 -1.30 -22.10 2.69
C ASP A 23 -0.56 -20.83 3.12
N SER A 24 0.69 -20.98 3.56
CA SER A 24 1.50 -19.84 4.02
C SER A 24 1.89 -18.87 2.90
N LEU A 25 1.63 -19.20 1.62
CA LEU A 25 1.94 -18.35 0.47
C LEU A 25 0.80 -17.41 0.07
N ILE A 26 -0.29 -17.32 0.84
CA ILE A 26 -1.46 -16.50 0.49
C ILE A 26 -1.11 -15.03 0.22
N PHE A 27 -0.18 -14.45 0.99
CA PHE A 27 0.25 -13.05 0.82
C PHE A 27 1.04 -12.86 -0.48
N THR A 28 1.99 -13.74 -0.77
CA THR A 28 2.76 -13.73 -2.02
C THR A 28 1.85 -13.90 -3.24
N LYS A 29 0.86 -14.78 -3.16
CA LYS A 29 -0.14 -14.99 -4.22
C LYS A 29 -1.00 -13.74 -4.42
N ALA A 30 -1.46 -13.12 -3.35
CA ALA A 30 -2.23 -11.87 -3.42
C ALA A 30 -1.40 -10.71 -4.01
N LEU A 31 -0.11 -10.59 -3.65
CA LEU A 31 0.79 -9.61 -4.25
C LEU A 31 1.00 -9.85 -5.76
N SER A 32 1.09 -11.11 -6.19
CA SER A 32 1.17 -11.43 -7.62
C SER A 32 -0.07 -11.00 -8.40
N VAL A 33 -1.26 -11.21 -7.82
CA VAL A 33 -2.52 -10.71 -8.39
C VAL A 33 -2.50 -9.17 -8.42
N LEU A 34 -2.19 -8.51 -7.30
CA LEU A 34 -2.13 -7.06 -7.22
C LEU A 34 -1.19 -6.45 -8.28
N ASN A 35 0.03 -7.00 -8.42
CA ASN A 35 0.99 -6.57 -9.43
C ASN A 35 0.45 -6.70 -10.86
N THR A 36 -0.36 -7.72 -11.13
CA THR A 36 -1.00 -7.88 -12.44
C THR A 36 -2.01 -6.75 -12.70
N TYR A 37 -2.82 -6.40 -11.71
CA TYR A 37 -3.81 -5.32 -11.82
C TYR A 37 -3.17 -3.93 -11.90
N MET A 38 -2.07 -3.69 -11.16
CA MET A 38 -1.34 -2.42 -11.20
C MET A 38 -0.73 -2.11 -12.58
N ASN A 39 -0.52 -3.11 -13.42
CA ASN A 39 -0.03 -2.94 -14.78
C ASN A 39 -1.15 -2.80 -15.83
N ARG A 40 -2.42 -2.82 -15.42
CA ARG A 40 -3.55 -2.60 -16.34
C ARG A 40 -3.69 -1.13 -16.67
N VAL A 41 -4.18 -0.86 -17.88
CA VAL A 41 -4.44 0.50 -18.38
C VAL A 41 -5.52 1.25 -17.59
N ASP A 42 -6.37 0.52 -16.88
CA ASP A 42 -7.46 1.04 -16.06
C ASP A 42 -7.11 1.08 -14.56
N TRP A 43 -5.85 0.90 -14.18
CA TRP A 43 -5.41 1.16 -12.80
C TRP A 43 -5.59 2.65 -12.44
N PRO A 44 -6.03 3.01 -11.22
CA PRO A 44 -6.48 2.15 -10.12
C PRO A 44 -8.00 1.87 -10.12
N TYR A 45 -8.70 2.14 -11.22
CA TYR A 45 -10.16 1.95 -11.34
C TYR A 45 -10.60 0.48 -11.38
N CYS A 46 -9.69 -0.46 -11.69
CA CYS A 46 -9.95 -1.90 -11.62
C CYS A 46 -9.82 -2.51 -10.20
N MET A 47 -9.63 -1.70 -9.16
CA MET A 47 -9.41 -2.16 -7.78
C MET A 47 -10.50 -3.09 -7.26
N GLU A 48 -11.78 -2.84 -7.57
CA GLU A 48 -12.88 -3.69 -7.11
C GLU A 48 -12.80 -5.13 -7.65
N GLU A 49 -12.31 -5.29 -8.87
CA GLU A 49 -12.10 -6.60 -9.50
C GLU A 49 -10.90 -7.32 -8.87
N MET A 50 -9.83 -6.57 -8.56
CA MET A 50 -8.67 -7.08 -7.83
C MET A 50 -9.07 -7.58 -6.44
N ILE A 51 -9.83 -6.79 -5.67
CA ILE A 51 -10.33 -7.16 -4.33
C ILE A 51 -11.10 -8.48 -4.39
N LYS A 52 -12.01 -8.63 -5.37
CA LYS A 52 -12.77 -9.88 -5.56
C LYS A 52 -11.87 -11.07 -5.89
N THR A 53 -10.82 -10.84 -6.67
CA THR A 53 -9.85 -11.88 -7.06
C THR A 53 -8.99 -12.33 -5.88
N THR A 54 -8.57 -11.41 -5.01
CA THR A 54 -7.72 -11.74 -3.86
C THR A 54 -8.49 -12.27 -2.65
N LEU A 55 -9.79 -11.93 -2.52
CA LEU A 55 -10.64 -12.33 -1.40
C LEU A 55 -10.59 -13.83 -1.06
N PRO A 56 -10.75 -14.78 -2.02
CA PRO A 56 -10.68 -16.21 -1.69
C PRO A 56 -9.28 -16.68 -1.30
N ILE A 57 -8.23 -16.01 -1.77
CA ILE A 57 -6.83 -16.32 -1.43
C ILE A 57 -6.55 -15.88 0.01
N LEU A 58 -6.82 -14.60 0.29
CA LEU A 58 -6.54 -14.00 1.58
C LEU A 58 -7.54 -14.42 2.66
N GLY A 59 -8.70 -14.97 2.31
CA GLY A 59 -9.77 -15.24 3.27
C GLY A 59 -10.49 -13.97 3.75
N ASP A 60 -10.00 -12.80 3.38
CA ASP A 60 -10.54 -11.49 3.73
C ASP A 60 -10.20 -10.44 2.65
N SER A 61 -10.87 -9.29 2.68
CA SER A 61 -10.61 -8.18 1.77
C SER A 61 -9.25 -7.56 2.08
N ILE A 62 -8.47 -7.30 1.03
CA ILE A 62 -7.22 -6.53 1.12
C ILE A 62 -7.43 -5.14 1.75
N VAL A 63 -8.64 -4.57 1.62
CA VAL A 63 -9.03 -3.30 2.28
C VAL A 63 -9.10 -3.48 3.79
N ASN A 64 -9.67 -4.59 4.27
CA ASN A 64 -9.75 -4.86 5.70
C ASN A 64 -8.34 -5.07 6.27
N LEU A 65 -7.51 -5.86 5.58
CA LEU A 65 -6.11 -6.10 5.97
C LEU A 65 -5.28 -4.81 6.01
N TRP A 66 -5.54 -3.87 5.10
CA TRP A 66 -4.95 -2.53 5.15
C TRP A 66 -5.44 -1.74 6.38
N PHE A 67 -6.75 -1.74 6.64
CA PHE A 67 -7.34 -1.00 7.75
C PHE A 67 -6.87 -1.51 9.11
N VAL A 68 -6.80 -2.83 9.31
CA VAL A 68 -6.37 -3.44 10.57
C VAL A 68 -4.85 -3.58 10.68
N GLY A 69 -4.09 -3.31 9.61
CA GLY A 69 -2.65 -3.56 9.51
C GLY A 69 -1.81 -2.83 10.56
N GLU A 70 -2.18 -1.60 10.94
CA GLU A 70 -1.54 -0.86 12.05
C GLU A 70 -1.75 -1.55 13.41
N GLY A 71 -2.86 -2.27 13.55
CA GLY A 71 -3.17 -3.06 14.74
C GLY A 71 -2.37 -4.36 14.83
N ILE A 72 -1.86 -4.90 13.72
CA ILE A 72 -1.13 -6.17 13.69
C ILE A 72 0.18 -6.08 14.49
N GLU A 73 0.87 -4.94 14.44
CA GLU A 73 2.12 -4.74 15.19
C GLU A 73 1.88 -4.87 16.70
N ASN A 74 0.74 -4.32 17.15
CA ASN A 74 0.33 -4.23 18.54
C ASN A 74 -0.42 -5.47 19.05
N LEU A 75 -0.66 -6.49 18.20
CA LEU A 75 -1.20 -7.77 18.66
C LEU A 75 -0.22 -8.41 19.64
N MET A 76 -0.62 -8.45 20.92
CA MET A 76 0.13 -9.13 21.98
C MET A 76 0.06 -10.65 21.78
N ILE A 77 1.23 -11.28 21.88
CA ILE A 77 1.52 -12.70 21.63
C ILE A 77 0.78 -13.65 22.60
N GLU A 78 0.24 -13.12 23.71
CA GLU A 78 -0.44 -13.91 24.75
C GLU A 78 -1.75 -14.61 24.30
N GLN A 79 -2.20 -14.41 23.05
CA GLN A 79 -3.46 -14.98 22.54
C GLN A 79 -3.31 -15.95 21.36
N SER A 80 -2.09 -16.37 21.02
CA SER A 80 -1.87 -17.34 19.95
C SER A 80 -1.37 -18.68 20.47
N GLU A 81 -2.21 -19.70 20.39
CA GLU A 81 -1.73 -21.08 20.26
C GLU A 81 -1.33 -21.30 18.77
N GLY A 82 -0.13 -21.82 18.50
CA GLY A 82 0.36 -22.13 17.15
C GLY A 82 1.42 -21.17 16.58
N ASP A 83 1.73 -21.33 15.29
CA ASP A 83 2.82 -20.64 14.55
C ASP A 83 2.44 -19.20 14.13
N PHE A 84 1.95 -18.42 15.10
CA PHE A 84 1.43 -17.06 14.87
C PHE A 84 2.53 -16.03 14.61
N ASP A 85 3.74 -16.28 15.08
CA ASP A 85 4.87 -15.38 14.90
C ASP A 85 5.19 -15.21 13.41
N GLN A 86 5.23 -16.31 12.66
CA GLN A 86 5.50 -16.25 11.23
C GLN A 86 4.35 -15.57 10.47
N TYR A 87 3.10 -15.90 10.80
CA TYR A 87 1.94 -15.20 10.24
C TYR A 87 2.02 -13.68 10.46
N LYS A 88 2.35 -13.25 11.68
CA LYS A 88 2.45 -11.83 12.04
C LYS A 88 3.54 -11.13 11.21
N ILE A 89 4.70 -11.78 11.03
CA ILE A 89 5.78 -11.26 10.20
C ILE A 89 5.31 -11.06 8.76
N ASP A 90 4.67 -12.08 8.17
CA ASP A 90 4.28 -12.06 6.77
C ASP A 90 3.09 -11.12 6.51
N ALA A 91 2.11 -11.09 7.42
CA ALA A 91 0.99 -10.15 7.37
C ALA A 91 1.47 -8.69 7.52
N MET A 92 2.47 -8.44 8.37
CA MET A 92 3.07 -7.11 8.53
C MET A 92 3.86 -6.70 7.28
N ALA A 93 4.63 -7.62 6.69
CA ALA A 93 5.32 -7.36 5.43
C ALA A 93 4.33 -7.03 4.31
N PHE A 94 3.28 -7.85 4.18
CA PHE A 94 2.18 -7.62 3.25
C PHE A 94 1.52 -6.25 3.45
N TYR A 95 1.15 -5.92 4.70
CA TYR A 95 0.57 -4.62 5.06
C TYR A 95 1.46 -3.45 4.61
N LYS A 96 2.75 -3.49 4.96
CA LYS A 96 3.72 -2.44 4.58
C LYS A 96 3.82 -2.29 3.07
N THR A 97 3.74 -3.38 2.31
CA THR A 97 3.74 -3.35 0.84
C THR A 97 2.46 -2.73 0.28
N ILE A 98 1.28 -3.08 0.81
CA ILE A 98 0.00 -2.62 0.25
C ILE A 98 -0.39 -1.21 0.71
N LYS A 99 0.14 -0.72 1.84
CA LYS A 99 -0.21 0.60 2.39
C LYS A 99 -0.12 1.75 1.37
N PRO A 100 1.03 1.99 0.71
CA PRO A 100 1.12 3.08 -0.26
C PRO A 100 0.21 2.88 -1.48
N ILE A 101 -0.08 1.64 -1.86
CA ILE A 101 -0.96 1.29 -2.97
C ILE A 101 -2.42 1.65 -2.62
N MET A 102 -2.84 1.31 -1.40
CA MET A 102 -4.16 1.67 -0.89
C MET A 102 -4.32 3.18 -0.75
N GLU A 103 -3.30 3.89 -0.26
CA GLU A 103 -3.28 5.35 -0.18
C GLU A 103 -3.43 6.00 -1.56
N GLN A 104 -2.72 5.49 -2.58
CA GLN A 104 -2.89 5.94 -3.97
C GLN A 104 -4.32 5.73 -4.46
N TYR A 105 -4.87 4.52 -4.28
CA TYR A 105 -6.25 4.19 -4.72
C TYR A 105 -7.28 5.15 -4.11
N TYR A 106 -7.23 5.38 -2.79
CA TYR A 106 -8.15 6.34 -2.15
C TYR A 106 -7.87 7.78 -2.60
N GLY A 107 -6.60 8.13 -2.82
CA GLY A 107 -6.21 9.39 -3.45
C GLY A 107 -6.85 9.59 -4.82
N ALA A 108 -6.90 8.55 -5.65
CA ALA A 108 -7.45 8.57 -7.01
C ALA A 108 -8.94 8.92 -7.00
N ARG A 109 -9.65 8.38 -6.00
CA ARG A 109 -11.10 8.53 -5.84
C ARG A 109 -11.52 9.96 -5.55
N TYR A 110 -10.71 10.70 -4.79
CA TYR A 110 -11.06 12.06 -4.35
C TYR A 110 -10.25 13.16 -5.04
N ARG A 111 -9.03 12.85 -5.48
CA ARG A 111 -8.01 13.82 -5.92
C ARG A 111 -7.13 13.21 -7.04
N PRO A 112 -7.70 12.78 -8.18
CA PRO A 112 -6.98 12.01 -9.21
C PRO A 112 -5.78 12.74 -9.82
N LEU A 113 -5.86 14.06 -9.95
CA LEU A 113 -4.80 14.89 -10.56
C LEU A 113 -3.66 15.26 -9.60
N LYS A 114 -3.74 14.89 -8.30
CA LYS A 114 -2.66 15.16 -7.35
C LYS A 114 -1.56 14.12 -7.45
N LEU A 115 -0.38 14.49 -6.98
CA LEU A 115 0.75 13.58 -6.88
C LEU A 115 0.50 12.52 -5.80
N SER A 116 0.74 11.26 -6.18
CA SER A 116 0.88 10.12 -5.29
C SER A 116 2.32 10.01 -4.81
N SER A 117 3.30 10.18 -5.70
CA SER A 117 4.73 10.12 -5.37
C SER A 117 5.59 10.80 -6.43
N ILE A 118 6.83 11.10 -6.04
CA ILE A 118 7.93 11.51 -6.93
C ILE A 118 9.07 10.52 -6.66
N VAL A 119 9.60 9.92 -7.71
CA VAL A 119 10.61 8.87 -7.63
C VAL A 119 11.85 9.29 -8.40
N ASN A 120 13.02 9.18 -7.76
CA ASN A 120 14.31 9.31 -8.44
C ASN A 120 14.63 7.99 -9.15
N MET A 121 14.85 8.06 -10.46
CA MET A 121 15.28 6.96 -11.30
C MET A 121 16.78 7.09 -11.61
N GLU A 122 17.38 6.03 -12.15
CA GLU A 122 18.78 6.10 -12.60
C GLU A 122 18.98 7.20 -13.65
N LYS A 123 20.21 7.75 -13.73
CA LYS A 123 20.63 8.72 -14.76
C LYS A 123 19.84 10.03 -14.76
N ASN A 124 19.63 10.64 -13.59
CA ASN A 124 18.94 11.94 -13.44
C ASN A 124 17.53 11.97 -14.05
N HIS A 125 16.81 10.85 -13.98
CA HIS A 125 15.41 10.81 -14.39
C HIS A 125 14.51 10.96 -13.16
N ILE A 126 13.52 11.85 -13.24
CA ILE A 126 12.50 12.00 -12.21
C ILE A 126 11.17 11.52 -12.77
N LYS A 127 10.52 10.60 -12.04
CA LYS A 127 9.18 10.09 -12.33
C LYS A 127 8.18 10.70 -11.37
N PHE A 128 7.18 11.39 -11.92
CA PHE A 128 6.02 11.86 -11.19
C PHE A 128 4.90 10.84 -11.36
N ILE A 129 4.29 10.42 -10.25
CA ILE A 129 3.17 9.49 -10.26
C ILE A 129 1.95 10.22 -9.71
N ARG A 130 0.88 10.28 -10.48
CA ARG A 130 -0.42 10.82 -10.05
C ARG A 130 -1.22 9.76 -9.30
N ASN A 131 -2.21 10.24 -8.54
CA ASN A 131 -3.13 9.37 -7.82
C ASN A 131 -3.92 8.45 -8.76
N ASP A 132 -4.24 8.89 -9.97
CA ASP A 132 -4.90 8.06 -10.98
C ASP A 132 -3.97 7.12 -11.75
N GLY A 133 -2.75 6.90 -11.27
CA GLY A 133 -1.79 5.96 -11.85
C GLY A 133 -1.04 6.51 -13.08
N GLN A 134 -1.43 7.67 -13.62
CA GLN A 134 -0.71 8.30 -14.72
C GLN A 134 0.69 8.74 -14.28
N THR A 135 1.68 8.47 -15.13
CA THR A 135 3.08 8.85 -14.87
C THR A 135 3.57 9.88 -15.86
N PHE A 136 4.46 10.75 -15.39
CA PHE A 136 5.18 11.72 -16.22
C PHE A 136 6.65 11.68 -15.83
N ASP A 137 7.50 11.38 -16.80
CA ASP A 137 8.93 11.18 -16.59
C ASP A 137 9.71 12.27 -17.32
N ILE A 138 10.70 12.85 -16.64
CA ILE A 138 11.61 13.85 -17.21
C ILE A 138 13.05 13.49 -16.91
N GLU A 139 13.92 13.69 -17.88
CA GLU A 139 15.36 13.80 -17.67
C GLU A 139 15.65 15.22 -17.21
N VAL A 140 16.49 15.37 -16.18
CA VAL A 140 16.81 16.68 -15.60
C VAL A 140 18.30 16.88 -15.43
N GLU A 141 18.74 18.12 -15.62
CA GLU A 141 20.05 18.60 -15.21
C GLU A 141 19.95 19.36 -13.88
N LYS A 142 21.10 19.74 -13.31
CA LYS A 142 21.14 20.47 -12.04
C LYS A 142 20.36 21.78 -12.11
N GLU A 143 20.46 22.47 -13.24
CA GLU A 143 19.78 23.72 -13.53
C GLU A 143 18.25 23.56 -13.55
N ASP A 144 17.73 22.49 -14.15
CA ASP A 144 16.29 22.18 -14.16
C ASP A 144 15.76 21.94 -12.75
N VAL A 145 16.53 21.24 -11.92
CA VAL A 145 16.18 20.99 -10.51
C VAL A 145 16.10 22.29 -9.72
N ASN A 146 17.07 23.19 -9.90
CA ASN A 146 17.04 24.49 -9.24
C ASN A 146 15.80 25.31 -9.67
N TYR A 147 15.49 25.32 -10.97
CA TYR A 147 14.28 25.98 -11.48
C TYR A 147 12.99 25.41 -10.87
N MET A 148 12.91 24.07 -10.75
CA MET A 148 11.79 23.41 -10.08
C MET A 148 11.69 23.82 -8.62
N ILE A 149 12.80 23.83 -7.88
CA ILE A 149 12.82 24.24 -6.46
C ILE A 149 12.31 25.68 -6.32
N ASP A 150 12.77 26.60 -7.16
CA ASP A 150 12.37 28.01 -7.11
C ASP A 150 10.87 28.19 -7.36
N ILE A 151 10.31 27.48 -8.34
CA ILE A 151 8.86 27.48 -8.60
C ILE A 151 8.10 26.90 -7.41
N LEU A 152 8.55 25.77 -6.88
CA LEU A 152 7.88 25.08 -5.78
C LEU A 152 7.90 25.92 -4.49
N MET A 153 8.99 26.63 -4.20
CA MET A 153 9.09 27.55 -3.07
C MET A 153 8.08 28.71 -3.19
N LYS A 154 7.93 29.28 -4.39
CA LYS A 154 6.92 30.33 -4.64
C LYS A 154 5.50 29.82 -4.42
N ILE A 155 5.21 28.57 -4.81
CA ILE A 155 3.89 27.95 -4.63
C ILE A 155 3.63 27.59 -3.16
N SER A 156 4.64 27.16 -2.42
CA SER A 156 4.51 26.74 -1.01
C SER A 156 4.49 27.92 -0.02
N GLY A 157 4.75 29.14 -0.49
CA GLY A 157 4.83 30.33 0.34
C GLY A 157 6.18 30.51 1.05
N GLY A 158 7.22 29.79 0.62
CA GLY A 158 8.60 30.03 1.04
C GLY A 158 9.24 31.17 0.25
N GLU A 159 10.17 31.89 0.87
CA GLU A 159 11.03 32.83 0.15
C GLU A 159 12.00 32.01 -0.73
N GLY A 160 11.87 32.13 -2.06
CA GLY A 160 12.85 31.56 -2.99
C GLY A 160 14.19 32.26 -2.88
N ASN A 161 15.27 31.60 -3.32
CA ASN A 161 16.58 32.23 -3.44
C ASN A 161 16.60 33.29 -4.55
#